data_AF-A0A439Y5G2-F1
#
_entry.id   AF-A0A439Y5G2-F1
#
_cell.length_a   1.000
_cell.length_b   1.000
_cell.length_c   1.000
_cell.angle_alpha   90.00
_cell.angle_beta   90.00
_cell.angle_gamma   90.00
#
_symmetry.space_group_name_H-M   'P 1'
#
loop_
_entity.id
_entity.type
_entity.pdbx_description
1 polymer ?
#
loop_
_entity_poly.entity_id
_entity_poly.type
_entity_poly.pdbx_seq_one_letter_code
_entity_poly.pdbx_strand_id
1 'polypeptide(L)' 'MPAPRFQQMIEQLHATGLTCRQIAEAAKLSHSTVHRLATGEARAPAYSTVRQIERLFAAKNFASKEGDR' A
#
# COMPACT_ATOMS: atom_id res chain seq x y z
N MET A 1 -18.66 4.66 7.16
CA MET A 1 -18.21 4.47 5.75
C MET A 1 -17.07 3.47 5.77
N PRO A 2 -17.09 2.38 4.98
CA PRO A 2 -15.96 1.46 4.90
C PRO A 2 -14.72 2.22 4.41
N ALA A 3 -13.56 1.97 5.03
CA ALA A 3 -12.30 2.52 4.59
C ALA A 3 -12.02 2.06 3.13
N PRO A 4 -11.50 2.94 2.26
CA PRO A 4 -11.17 2.54 0.91
C PRO A 4 -10.18 1.36 0.91
N ARG A 5 -10.36 0.39 0.00
CA ARG A 5 -9.59 -0.85 -0.08
C ARG A 5 -8.07 -0.65 -0.02
N PHE A 6 -7.57 0.45 -0.57
CA PHE A 6 -6.16 0.82 -0.56
C PHE A 6 -5.64 1.32 0.79
N GLN A 7 -6.47 1.96 1.61
CA GLN A 7 -6.09 2.33 2.98
C GLN A 7 -5.81 1.06 3.80
N GLN A 8 -6.69 0.07 3.71
CA GLN A 8 -6.51 -1.22 4.38
C GLN A 8 -5.25 -1.96 3.89
N MET A 9 -4.93 -1.89 2.59
CA MET A 9 -3.68 -2.46 2.06
C MET A 9 -2.44 -1.76 2.62
N ILE A 10 -2.46 -0.42 2.73
CA ILE A 10 -1.36 0.35 3.30
C ILE A 10 -1.21 0.04 4.79
N GLU A 11 -2.31 -0.06 5.53
CA GLU A 11 -2.31 -0.46 6.95
C GLU A 11 -1.71 -1.85 7.15
N GLN A 12 -2.07 -2.81 6.28
CA GLN A 12 -1.49 -4.16 6.34
C GLN A 12 0.00 -4.18 6.00
N LEU A 13 0.43 -3.40 5.00
CA LEU A 13 1.86 -3.23 4.71
C LEU A 13 2.60 -2.60 5.90
N HIS A 14 1.97 -1.65 6.58
CA HIS A 14 2.51 -1.07 7.81
C HIS A 14 2.61 -2.11 8.93
N ALA A 15 1.62 -3.00 9.06
CA ALA A 15 1.66 -4.11 10.00
C ALA A 15 2.79 -5.13 9.71
N THR A 16 3.24 -5.25 8.46
CA THR A 16 4.45 -6.03 8.11
C THR A 16 5.77 -5.34 8.46
N GLY A 17 5.74 -4.14 9.05
CA GLY A 17 6.91 -3.36 9.43
C GLY A 17 7.42 -2.41 8.35
N LEU A 18 6.68 -2.25 7.24
CA LEU A 18 7.05 -1.28 6.20
C LEU A 18 6.53 0.11 6.54
N THR A 19 7.43 1.07 6.61
CA THR A 19 7.04 2.49 6.77
C THR A 19 6.40 3.04 5.49
N CYS A 20 5.56 4.08 5.61
CA CYS A 20 4.97 4.77 4.46
C CYS A 20 6.00 5.22 3.42
N ARG A 21 7.21 5.59 3.85
CA ARG A 21 8.33 5.95 2.96
C ARG A 21 8.81 4.76 2.14
N GLN A 22 9.02 3.61 2.76
CA GLN A 22 9.42 2.38 2.07
C GLN A 22 8.33 1.90 1.10
N ILE A 23 7.06 1.99 1.51
CA ILE A 23 5.92 1.69 0.64
C ILE A 23 5.91 2.63 -0.58
N ALA A 24 6.15 3.92 -0.37
CA ALA A 24 6.22 4.90 -1.45
C ALA A 24 7.38 4.60 -2.42
N GLU A 25 8.59 4.34 -1.91
CA GLU A 25 9.75 4.00 -2.74
C GLU A 25 9.50 2.73 -3.55
N ALA A 26 8.99 1.68 -2.91
CA ALA A 26 8.77 0.41 -3.57
C ALA A 26 7.56 0.42 -4.52
N ALA A 27 6.55 1.25 -4.26
CA ALA A 27 5.44 1.51 -5.19
C ALA A 27 5.80 2.53 -6.28
N LYS A 28 6.97 3.16 -6.21
CA LYS A 28 7.38 4.28 -7.09
C LYS A 28 6.39 5.46 -7.05
N LEU A 29 5.91 5.78 -5.86
CA LEU A 29 4.99 6.86 -5.58
C LEU A 29 5.66 7.93 -4.71
N SER A 30 5.11 9.15 -4.74
CA SER A 30 5.53 10.19 -3.81
C SER A 30 5.01 9.89 -2.40
N HIS A 31 5.81 10.22 -1.38
CA HIS A 31 5.42 10.09 0.03
C HIS A 31 4.08 10.81 0.32
N SER A 32 3.88 12.00 -0.24
CA SER A 32 2.64 12.77 -0.12
C SER A 32 1.42 12.01 -0.67
N THR A 33 1.58 11.31 -1.79
CA THR A 33 0.51 10.48 -2.39
C THR A 33 0.15 9.32 -1.49
N VAL A 34 1.14 8.59 -0.95
CA VAL A 34 0.89 7.48 -0.02
C VAL A 34 0.25 7.97 1.28
N HIS A 35 0.71 9.11 1.81
CA HIS A 35 0.12 9.71 3.01
C HIS A 35 -1.35 10.09 2.82
N ARG A 36 -1.72 10.71 1.69
CA ARG A 36 -3.13 11.02 1.35
C ARG A 36 -3.99 9.77 1.16
N LEU A 37 -3.39 8.69 0.67
CA LEU A 37 -4.09 7.41 0.52
C LEU A 37 -4.30 6.70 1.85
N ALA A 38 -3.32 6.77 2.75
CA ALA A 38 -3.40 6.21 4.09
C ALA A 38 -4.41 6.97 4.96
N THR A 39 -4.54 8.28 4.78
CA THR A 39 -5.48 9.14 5.52
C THR A 39 -6.88 9.19 4.90
N GLY A 40 -7.07 8.61 3.70
CA GLY A 40 -8.34 8.63 2.99
C GLY A 40 -8.69 9.97 2.32
N GLU A 41 -7.79 10.95 2.32
CA GLU A 41 -7.96 12.23 1.62
C GLU A 41 -7.93 12.08 0.09
N ALA A 42 -7.36 10.99 -0.42
CA ALA A 42 -7.35 10.68 -1.84
C ALA A 42 -8.75 10.21 -2.31
N ARG A 43 -9.63 11.16 -2.65
CA ARG A 43 -10.98 10.86 -3.19
C ARG A 43 -10.97 10.12 -4.53
N ALA A 44 -9.91 10.25 -5.33
CA ALA A 44 -9.77 9.60 -6.63
C ALA A 44 -8.29 9.40 -7.00
N PRO A 45 -7.58 8.41 -6.43
CA PRO A 45 -6.26 8.05 -6.93
C PRO A 45 -6.33 7.60 -8.38
N ALA A 46 -5.28 7.93 -9.14
CA ALA A 46 -5.14 7.42 -10.50
C ALA A 46 -5.09 5.88 -10.48
N TYR A 47 -5.65 5.24 -11.51
CA TYR A 47 -5.64 3.79 -11.66
C TYR A 47 -4.22 3.19 -11.53
N SER A 48 -3.23 3.86 -12.11
CA SER A 48 -1.81 3.48 -12.01
C SER A 48 -1.31 3.41 -10.57
N THR A 49 -1.73 4.36 -9.72
CA THR A 49 -1.37 4.42 -8.29
C THR A 49 -1.95 3.24 -7.52
N VAL A 50 -3.24 2.96 -7.74
CA VAL A 50 -3.91 1.82 -7.11
C VAL A 50 -3.23 0.51 -7.52
N ARG A 51 -2.98 0.34 -8.83
CA ARG A 51 -2.34 -0.86 -9.36
C ARG A 51 -0.91 -1.09 -8.86
N GLN A 52 -0.15 -0.02 -8.60
CA GLN A 52 1.19 -0.12 -8.00
C GLN A 52 1.14 -0.61 -6.56
N ILE A 53 0.21 -0.09 -5.76
CA ILE A 53 0.01 -0.52 -4.37
C ILE A 53 -0.48 -1.97 -4.32
N GLU A 54 -1.43 -2.36 -5.19
CA GLU A 54 -1.90 -3.73 -5.28
C GLU A 54 -0.80 -4.72 -5.65
N ARG A 55 0.06 -4.36 -6.62
CA ARG A 55 1.21 -5.19 -6.99
C ARG A 55 2.19 -5.36 -5.84
N LEU A 56 2.50 -4.28 -5.13
CA LEU A 56 3.40 -4.33 -3.99
C LEU A 56 2.80 -5.15 -2.84
N PHE A 57 1.52 -4.95 -2.56
CA PHE A 57 0.77 -5.73 -1.57
C PHE A 57 0.77 -7.21 -1.93
N ALA A 58 0.47 -7.58 -3.18
CA ALA A 58 0.56 -8.96 -3.64
C ALA A 58 1.98 -9.51 -3.46
N ALA A 59 3.01 -8.83 -3.98
CA ALA A 59 4.39 -9.30 -3.89
C ALA A 59 4.85 -9.54 -2.43
N LYS A 60 4.45 -8.67 -1.49
CA LYS A 60 4.81 -8.81 -0.07
C LYS A 60 3.96 -9.84 0.66
N ASN A 61 2.67 -9.92 0.37
CA ASN A 61 1.79 -10.91 0.99
C ASN A 61 2.11 -12.35 0.51
N PHE A 62 2.56 -12.51 -0.74
CA PHE A 62 3.10 -13.79 -1.22
C PHE A 62 4.45 -14.11 -0.60
N ALA A 63 5.35 -13.13 -0.44
CA ALA A 63 6.64 -13.35 0.22
C ALA A 63 6.49 -13.77 1.71
N SER A 64 5.48 -13.27 2.42
CA SER A 64 5.20 -13.72 3.80
C SER A 64 4.58 -15.13 3.89
N LYS A 65 4.08 -15.71 2.79
CA LYS A 65 3.57 -17.09 2.75
C LYS A 65 4.61 -18.14 2.33
N GLU A 66 5.74 -17.73 1.77
CA GLU A 66 6.84 -18.62 1.34
C GLU A 66 7.93 -18.77 2.43
N GLY A 67 7.53 -18.73 3.71
CA GLY A 67 8.41 -18.95 4.86
C GLY A 67 7.91 -20.04 5.82
N ASP A 68 6.85 -20.76 5.43
CA ASP A 68 6.30 -21.91 6.16
C ASP A 68 6.34 -23.12 5.21
N ARG A 69 7.53 -23.71 5.04
CA ARG A 69 7.76 -25.09 4.58
C ARG A 69 9.22 -25.49 4.71
#